data_AF-A0A2J6QZS9-F1
#
_entry.id   AF-A0A2J6QZS9-F1
#
_cell.length_a   1.000
_cell.length_b   1.000
_cell.length_c   1.000
_cell.angle_alpha   90.00
_cell.angle_beta   90.00
_cell.angle_gamma   90.00
#
_symmetry.space_group_name_H-M   'P 1'
#
loop_
_entity.id
_entity.type
_entity.pdbx_description
1 polymer ?
#
loop_
_entity_poly.entity_id
_entity_poly.type
_entity_poly.pdbx_seq_one_letter_code
_entity_poly.pdbx_strand_id
1 'polypeptide(L)'
;MPSIKKAYFDVPDGQLHYRYLLTDQNPKKVPCVFLNIFGSSYDPETQPPNTAYYVDVFMQLFTSLKIEKSHLVGHHLGAGLANELAALYPSKVLTLCLVRATIMKREEQISLNTLINVPLSEPVAAGAQLQKTWDYLGNHGVGDDLEFKQGELLDHVRAWNGRRQIYACVFEQDMWGFFEKVECETMVMCARGDVL
;
A
#
# COMPACT_ATOMS: atom_id res chain seq x y z
N MET A 1 17.38 10.86 19.83
CA MET A 1 15.92 10.88 19.59
C MET A 1 15.68 10.09 18.30
N PRO A 2 14.81 9.07 18.32
CA PRO A 2 14.46 8.34 17.12
C PRO A 2 13.75 9.28 16.14
N SER A 3 14.11 9.23 14.85
CA SER A 3 13.51 10.03 13.79
C SER A 3 13.08 9.14 12.64
N ILE A 4 11.90 9.41 12.08
CA ILE A 4 11.44 8.75 10.86
C ILE A 4 12.19 9.39 9.70
N LYS A 5 12.90 8.58 8.92
CA LYS A 5 13.62 9.02 7.73
C LYS A 5 12.89 8.58 6.47
N LYS A 6 12.96 9.43 5.46
CA LYS A 6 12.54 9.12 4.08
C LYS A 6 13.73 8.55 3.31
N ALA A 7 13.49 7.51 2.52
CA ALA A 7 14.49 6.93 1.62
C ALA A 7 13.83 6.38 0.35
N TYR A 8 14.69 6.11 -0.62
CA TYR A 8 14.34 5.51 -1.89
C TYR A 8 15.19 4.26 -2.12
N PHE A 9 14.61 3.26 -2.76
CA PHE A 9 15.29 2.05 -3.19
C PHE A 9 15.10 1.88 -4.69
N ASP A 10 16.21 1.72 -5.40
CA ASP A 10 16.20 1.49 -6.85
C ASP A 10 15.74 0.06 -7.14
N VAL A 11 14.68 -0.05 -7.94
CA VAL A 11 14.20 -1.28 -8.57
C VAL A 11 14.29 -1.11 -10.08
N PRO A 12 14.22 -2.18 -10.89
CA PRO A 12 14.40 -2.08 -12.34
C PRO A 12 13.53 -1.01 -13.02
N ASP A 13 12.30 -0.83 -12.53
CA ASP A 13 11.31 0.05 -13.14
C ASP A 13 11.29 1.48 -12.53
N GLY A 14 12.11 1.76 -11.50
CA GLY A 14 12.18 3.08 -10.88
C GLY A 14 12.57 3.08 -9.41
N GLN A 15 12.12 4.09 -8.66
CA GLN A 15 12.45 4.25 -7.24
C GLN A 15 11.25 4.02 -6.33
N LEU A 16 11.35 3.00 -5.47
CA LEU A 16 10.38 2.72 -4.41
C LEU A 16 10.64 3.65 -3.22
N HIS A 17 9.66 4.48 -2.86
CA HIS A 17 9.71 5.29 -1.66
C HIS A 17 9.33 4.46 -0.44
N TYR A 18 10.13 4.54 0.61
CA TYR A 18 9.80 4.01 1.93
C TYR A 18 10.22 4.97 3.02
N ARG A 19 9.60 4.83 4.19
CA ARG A 19 10.07 5.49 5.41
C ARG A 19 10.58 4.43 6.37
N TYR A 20 11.49 4.81 7.24
CA TYR A 20 11.97 3.90 8.26
C TYR A 20 12.29 4.62 9.56
N LEU A 21 12.09 3.90 10.66
CA LEU A 21 12.48 4.33 11.98
C LEU A 21 13.75 3.58 12.38
N LEU A 22 14.84 4.31 12.57
CA LEU A 22 16.03 3.78 13.24
C LEU A 22 15.83 3.94 14.75
N THR A 23 15.84 2.82 15.46
CA THR A 23 15.91 2.82 16.92
C THR A 23 17.37 2.68 17.33
N ASP A 24 17.90 3.70 18.00
CA ASP A 24 19.23 3.74 18.60
C ASP A 24 19.28 2.97 19.93
N GLN A 25 18.13 2.65 20.51
CA GLN A 25 18.03 2.06 21.85
C GLN A 25 18.38 0.58 21.90
N ASN A 26 18.32 -0.13 20.77
CA ASN A 26 18.78 -1.51 20.71
C ASN A 26 19.19 -1.86 19.28
N PRO A 27 20.48 -2.09 19.00
CA PRO A 27 20.95 -2.47 17.66
C PRO A 27 20.40 -3.82 17.18
N LYS A 28 19.77 -4.61 18.05
CA LYS A 28 19.03 -5.84 17.71
C LYS A 28 17.56 -5.60 17.36
N LYS A 29 17.00 -4.41 17.61
CA LYS A 29 15.64 -4.09 17.18
C LYS A 29 15.68 -3.67 15.71
N VAL A 30 15.08 -4.52 14.87
CA VAL A 30 14.94 -4.35 13.42
C VAL A 30 14.26 -3.01 13.12
N PRO A 31 14.66 -2.29 12.05
CA PRO A 31 13.98 -1.05 11.66
C PRO A 31 12.49 -1.29 11.40
N CYS A 32 11.65 -0.36 11.85
CA CYS A 32 10.27 -0.31 11.38
C CYS A 32 10.28 0.34 10.00
N VAL A 33 9.79 -0.38 8.99
CA VAL A 33 9.76 0.07 7.59
C VAL A 33 8.32 0.30 7.18
N PHE A 34 8.03 1.49 6.64
CA PHE A 34 6.75 1.87 6.09
C PHE A 34 6.84 1.82 4.57
N LEU A 35 6.12 0.87 3.98
CA LEU A 35 6.12 0.59 2.55
C LEU A 35 5.03 1.41 1.86
N ASN A 36 5.39 2.15 0.81
CA ASN A 36 4.45 2.88 -0.02
C ASN A 36 4.56 2.39 -1.46
N ILE A 37 3.45 1.94 -2.04
CA ILE A 37 3.47 1.37 -3.40
C ILE A 37 3.13 2.42 -4.45
N PHE A 38 2.46 3.48 -4.04
CA PHE A 38 2.22 4.67 -4.82
C PHE A 38 2.41 5.91 -3.92
N GLY A 39 2.14 7.10 -4.46
CA GLY A 39 2.46 8.37 -3.80
C GLY A 39 3.78 8.88 -4.36
N SER A 40 4.79 8.96 -3.50
CA SER A 40 6.16 9.32 -3.90
C SER A 40 6.96 8.16 -4.53
N SER A 41 6.42 6.95 -4.64
CA SER A 41 7.05 5.84 -5.37
C SER A 41 6.90 6.01 -6.89
N TYR A 42 7.71 5.31 -7.69
CA TYR A 42 7.57 5.26 -9.15
C TYR A 42 6.23 4.66 -9.61
N ASP A 43 5.85 4.93 -10.85
CA ASP A 43 4.78 4.20 -11.53
C ASP A 43 5.43 3.22 -12.51
N PRO A 44 5.06 1.93 -12.50
CA PRO A 44 5.48 0.99 -13.53
C PRO A 44 5.22 1.53 -14.94
N GLU A 45 6.17 1.33 -15.86
CA GLU A 45 6.04 1.80 -17.26
C GLU A 45 4.86 1.12 -17.97
N THR A 46 4.62 -0.16 -17.66
CA THR A 46 3.48 -0.93 -18.16
C THR A 46 2.62 -1.41 -17.01
N GLN A 47 1.35 -1.73 -17.29
CA GLN A 47 0.45 -2.30 -16.29
C GLN A 47 1.02 -3.61 -15.74
N PRO A 48 1.29 -3.70 -14.42
CA PRO A 48 1.75 -4.96 -13.84
C PRO A 48 0.70 -6.06 -14.00
N PRO A 49 1.14 -7.32 -14.17
CA PRO A 49 0.23 -8.42 -14.51
C PRO A 49 -0.69 -8.80 -13.34
N ASN A 50 -0.22 -8.67 -12.10
CA ASN A 50 -0.94 -9.02 -10.88
C ASN A 50 -0.19 -8.47 -9.66
N THR A 51 -0.72 -8.77 -8.47
CA THR A 51 -0.20 -8.31 -7.18
C THR A 51 1.17 -8.89 -6.81
N ALA A 52 1.54 -10.06 -7.34
CA ALA A 52 2.84 -10.69 -7.08
C ALA A 52 4.01 -9.80 -7.52
N TYR A 53 3.84 -9.00 -8.57
CA TYR A 53 4.82 -7.98 -8.98
C TYR A 53 5.18 -7.03 -7.81
N TYR A 54 4.19 -6.53 -7.08
CA TYR A 54 4.43 -5.60 -5.97
C TYR A 54 5.02 -6.31 -4.75
N VAL A 55 4.62 -7.55 -4.51
CA VAL A 55 5.23 -8.40 -3.48
C VAL A 55 6.71 -8.65 -3.79
N ASP A 56 7.07 -8.93 -5.03
CA ASP A 56 8.46 -9.11 -5.46
C ASP A 56 9.28 -7.84 -5.25
N VAL A 57 8.72 -6.66 -5.56
CA VAL A 57 9.35 -5.36 -5.29
C VAL A 57 9.63 -5.19 -3.80
N PHE A 58 8.70 -5.57 -2.92
CA PHE A 58 8.92 -5.55 -1.47
C PHE A 58 10.00 -6.55 -1.02
N MET A 59 10.02 -7.75 -1.59
CA MET A 59 11.04 -8.75 -1.27
C MET A 59 12.44 -8.32 -1.72
N GLN A 60 12.56 -7.61 -2.83
CA GLN A 60 13.81 -6.96 -3.25
C GLN A 60 14.28 -5.92 -2.22
N LEU A 61 13.37 -5.07 -1.74
CA LEU A 61 13.68 -4.11 -0.68
C LEU A 61 14.10 -4.82 0.61
N PHE A 62 13.37 -5.86 1.03
CA PHE A 62 13.70 -6.63 2.25
C PHE A 62 15.09 -7.24 2.15
N THR A 63 15.43 -7.79 0.98
CA THR A 63 16.76 -8.34 0.70
C THR A 63 17.85 -7.26 0.81
N SER A 64 17.62 -6.08 0.21
CA SER A 64 18.55 -4.94 0.25
C SER A 64 18.76 -4.42 1.68
N LEU A 65 17.69 -4.36 2.46
CA LEU A 65 17.72 -3.97 3.88
C LEU A 65 18.20 -5.09 4.81
N LYS A 66 18.52 -6.27 4.27
CA LYS A 66 18.91 -7.47 5.04
C LYS A 66 17.88 -7.87 6.09
N ILE A 67 16.60 -7.70 5.78
CA ILE A 67 15.48 -8.14 6.60
C ILE A 67 15.22 -9.61 6.30
N GLU A 68 15.69 -10.49 7.18
CA GLU A 68 15.53 -11.93 6.99
C GLU A 68 14.12 -12.43 7.35
N LYS A 69 13.54 -11.86 8.41
CA LYS A 69 12.18 -12.12 8.89
C LYS A 69 11.56 -10.85 9.45
N SER A 70 10.24 -10.71 9.35
CA SER A 70 9.53 -9.52 9.83
C SER A 70 8.13 -9.82 10.35
N HIS A 71 7.62 -8.93 11.19
CA HIS A 71 6.19 -8.84 11.49
C HIS A 71 5.56 -7.91 10.45
N LEU A 72 4.43 -8.31 9.87
CA LEU A 72 3.75 -7.51 8.86
C LEU A 72 2.48 -6.87 9.43
N VAL A 73 2.29 -5.60 9.10
CA VAL A 73 1.05 -4.87 9.35
C VAL A 73 0.59 -4.29 8.03
N GLY A 74 -0.55 -4.76 7.54
CA GLY A 74 -1.16 -4.27 6.31
C GLY A 74 -2.45 -3.51 6.62
N HIS A 75 -2.64 -2.36 5.98
CA HIS A 75 -3.85 -1.54 6.11
C HIS A 75 -4.55 -1.40 4.76
N HIS A 76 -5.84 -1.72 4.71
CA HIS A 76 -6.67 -1.64 3.50
C HIS A 76 -6.02 -2.41 2.33
N LEU A 77 -5.53 -1.70 1.31
CA LEU A 77 -4.79 -2.29 0.18
C LEU A 77 -3.54 -3.06 0.64
N GLY A 78 -2.81 -2.49 1.60
CA GLY A 78 -1.63 -3.11 2.17
C GLY A 78 -1.94 -4.40 2.93
N ALA A 79 -3.19 -4.60 3.38
CA ALA A 79 -3.61 -5.84 4.01
C ALA A 79 -3.67 -6.99 3.00
N GLY A 80 -4.21 -6.76 1.81
CA GLY A 80 -4.23 -7.76 0.73
C GLY A 80 -2.83 -8.18 0.28
N LEU A 81 -1.90 -7.23 0.21
CA LEU A 81 -0.51 -7.53 -0.16
C LEU A 81 0.30 -8.16 0.97
N ALA A 82 0.07 -7.76 2.23
CA ALA A 82 0.68 -8.41 3.38
C ALA A 82 0.21 -9.86 3.51
N ASN A 83 -1.07 -10.11 3.23
CA ASN A 83 -1.64 -11.45 3.17
C ASN A 83 -0.98 -12.31 2.08
N GLU A 84 -0.86 -11.79 0.85
CA GLU A 84 -0.17 -12.49 -0.23
C GLU A 84 1.31 -12.74 0.07
N LEU A 85 2.03 -11.75 0.59
CA LEU A 85 3.44 -11.91 0.98
C LEU A 85 3.59 -13.02 2.04
N ALA A 86 2.72 -13.03 3.05
CA ALA A 86 2.73 -14.07 4.08
C ALA A 86 2.41 -15.47 3.53
N ALA A 87 1.53 -15.56 2.53
CA ALA A 87 1.20 -16.81 1.86
C ALA A 87 2.32 -17.32 0.94
N LEU A 88 3.01 -16.43 0.22
CA LEU A 88 4.09 -16.79 -0.71
C LEU A 88 5.43 -17.03 -0.01
N TYR A 89 5.68 -16.36 1.10
CA TYR A 89 6.94 -16.43 1.85
C TYR A 89 6.73 -16.73 3.34
N PRO A 90 6.10 -17.87 3.70
CA PRO A 90 5.73 -18.17 5.08
C PRO A 90 6.94 -18.17 6.03
N SER A 91 8.10 -18.64 5.57
CA SER A 91 9.34 -18.64 6.38
C SER A 91 9.92 -17.25 6.68
N LYS A 92 9.45 -16.20 6.00
CA LYS A 92 9.90 -14.80 6.13
C LYS A 92 8.98 -13.95 7.02
N VAL A 93 7.78 -14.43 7.34
CA VAL A 93 6.78 -13.69 8.11
C VAL A 93 6.60 -14.31 9.49
N LEU A 94 6.82 -13.52 10.53
CA LEU A 94 6.72 -13.95 11.93
C LEU A 94 5.27 -13.93 12.42
N THR A 95 4.58 -12.82 12.16
CA THR A 95 3.15 -12.63 12.46
C THR A 95 2.55 -11.69 11.43
N LEU A 96 1.24 -11.78 11.23
CA LEU A 96 0.49 -10.95 10.31
C LEU A 96 -0.59 -10.16 11.06
N CYS A 97 -0.66 -8.86 10.80
CA CYS A 97 -1.74 -8.01 11.26
C CYS A 97 -2.45 -7.37 10.07
N LEU A 98 -3.75 -7.60 9.97
CA LEU A 98 -4.61 -7.16 8.89
C LEU A 98 -5.60 -6.11 9.42
N VAL A 99 -5.43 -4.86 9.00
CA VAL A 99 -6.23 -3.72 9.47
C VAL A 99 -7.14 -3.25 8.34
N ARG A 100 -8.46 -3.27 8.57
CA ARG A 100 -9.46 -2.96 7.52
C ARG A 100 -9.25 -3.79 6.26
N ALA A 101 -9.01 -5.08 6.46
CA ALA A 101 -8.70 -6.00 5.38
C ALA A 101 -9.98 -6.48 4.71
N THR A 102 -10.22 -6.01 3.50
CA THR A 102 -11.33 -6.44 2.66
C THR A 102 -10.96 -7.75 1.97
N ILE A 103 -11.13 -8.89 2.64
CA ILE A 103 -11.02 -10.22 1.97
C ILE A 103 -12.36 -10.51 1.29
N MET A 104 -12.42 -10.20 -0.01
CA MET A 104 -13.68 -10.16 -0.77
C MET A 104 -13.81 -11.35 -1.71
N LYS A 105 -15.05 -11.82 -1.88
CA LYS A 105 -15.42 -12.71 -2.99
C LYS A 105 -15.34 -11.96 -4.32
N ARG A 106 -15.23 -12.70 -5.42
CA ARG A 106 -15.05 -12.11 -6.76
C ARG A 106 -16.14 -11.11 -7.14
N GLU A 107 -17.40 -11.43 -6.82
CA GLU A 107 -18.55 -10.54 -7.10
C GLU A 107 -18.47 -9.22 -6.33
N GLU A 108 -18.02 -9.26 -5.08
CA GLU A 108 -17.81 -8.09 -4.22
C GLU A 108 -16.64 -7.24 -4.75
N GLN A 109 -15.55 -7.88 -5.20
CA GLN A 109 -14.41 -7.20 -5.83
C GLN A 109 -14.85 -6.44 -7.08
N ILE A 110 -15.61 -7.08 -7.98
CA ILE A 110 -16.12 -6.44 -9.21
C ILE A 110 -17.04 -5.27 -8.86
N SER A 111 -17.95 -5.46 -7.90
CA SER A 111 -18.90 -4.44 -7.48
C SER A 111 -18.18 -3.22 -6.89
N LEU A 112 -17.22 -3.44 -5.98
CA LEU A 112 -16.47 -2.37 -5.34
C LEU A 112 -15.54 -1.64 -6.31
N ASN A 113 -14.82 -2.38 -7.17
CA ASN A 113 -13.95 -1.80 -8.20
C ASN A 113 -14.72 -0.82 -9.10
N THR A 114 -15.92 -1.21 -9.52
CA THR A 114 -16.80 -0.37 -10.35
C THR A 114 -17.20 0.93 -9.65
N LEU A 115 -17.32 0.92 -8.33
CA LEU A 115 -17.71 2.08 -7.54
C LEU A 115 -16.53 3.02 -7.23
N ILE A 116 -15.34 2.47 -6.95
CA ILE A 116 -14.24 3.27 -6.37
C ILE A 116 -13.08 3.56 -7.32
N ASN A 117 -12.92 2.78 -8.39
CA ASN A 117 -11.80 2.93 -9.31
C ASN A 117 -12.14 3.95 -10.41
N VAL A 118 -12.30 5.19 -9.99
CA VAL A 118 -12.59 6.33 -10.87
C VAL A 118 -11.32 7.15 -11.14
N PRO A 119 -11.10 7.64 -12.37
CA PRO A 119 -9.91 8.41 -12.74
C PRO A 119 -9.99 9.86 -12.22
N LEU A 120 -10.01 10.01 -10.89
CA LEU A 120 -10.19 11.30 -10.24
C LEU A 120 -9.00 12.25 -10.48
N SER A 121 -7.79 11.72 -10.33
CA SER A 121 -6.54 12.50 -10.34
C SER A 121 -5.80 12.46 -11.68
N GLU A 122 -6.39 11.89 -12.73
CA GLU A 122 -5.74 11.76 -14.04
C GLU A 122 -5.45 13.15 -14.65
N PRO A 123 -4.21 13.44 -15.07
CA PRO A 123 -3.85 14.73 -15.63
C PRO A 123 -4.66 15.05 -16.89
N VAL A 124 -5.30 16.22 -16.91
CA VAL A 124 -5.91 16.78 -18.11
C VAL A 124 -5.26 18.11 -18.46
N ALA A 125 -5.26 18.47 -19.76
CA ALA A 125 -4.58 19.67 -20.26
C ALA A 125 -5.04 20.96 -19.54
N ALA A 126 -6.30 21.03 -19.13
CA ALA A 126 -6.86 22.17 -18.42
C ALA A 126 -6.51 22.22 -16.91
N GLY A 127 -5.87 21.19 -16.35
CA GLY A 127 -5.52 21.12 -14.93
C GLY A 127 -6.70 20.86 -13.97
N ALA A 128 -7.90 20.61 -14.48
CA ALA A 128 -9.12 20.47 -13.69
C ALA A 128 -9.08 19.33 -12.65
N GLN A 129 -8.21 18.33 -12.82
CA GLN A 129 -8.00 17.25 -11.86
C GLN A 129 -7.50 17.76 -10.50
N LEU A 130 -6.74 18.86 -10.46
CA LEU A 130 -6.20 19.40 -9.20
C LEU A 130 -7.33 19.86 -8.28
N GLN A 131 -8.28 20.63 -8.81
CA GLN A 131 -9.44 21.11 -8.05
C GLN A 131 -10.35 19.95 -7.65
N LYS A 132 -10.61 19.01 -8.56
CA LYS A 132 -11.42 17.82 -8.25
C LYS A 132 -10.84 16.99 -7.10
N THR A 133 -9.53 16.73 -7.12
CA THR A 133 -8.85 16.01 -6.05
C THR A 133 -8.86 16.81 -4.75
N TRP A 134 -8.65 18.13 -4.80
CA TRP A 134 -8.75 19.00 -3.63
C TRP A 134 -10.14 18.94 -2.97
N ASP A 135 -11.21 19.04 -3.75
CA ASP A 135 -12.58 19.00 -3.23
C ASP A 135 -12.92 17.61 -2.69
N TYR A 136 -12.47 16.54 -3.37
CA TYR A 136 -12.61 15.17 -2.91
C TYR A 136 -11.98 14.95 -1.53
N LEU A 137 -10.74 15.40 -1.32
CA LEU A 137 -10.03 15.24 -0.05
C LEU A 137 -10.72 15.96 1.12
N GLY A 138 -11.28 17.14 0.86
CA GLY A 138 -12.05 17.88 1.88
C GLY A 138 -13.28 17.11 2.35
N ASN A 139 -13.93 16.37 1.45
CA ASN A 139 -15.13 15.59 1.76
C ASN A 139 -14.86 14.20 2.34
N HIS A 140 -13.61 13.69 2.30
CA HIS A 140 -13.27 12.29 2.61
C HIS A 140 -12.20 12.12 3.71
N GLY A 141 -12.13 13.05 4.67
CA GLY A 141 -11.46 12.81 5.95
C GLY A 141 -10.16 13.57 6.21
N VAL A 142 -9.74 14.45 5.31
CA VAL A 142 -8.61 15.37 5.55
C VAL A 142 -9.02 16.56 6.43
N GLY A 143 -10.31 16.91 6.44
CA GLY A 143 -10.84 18.01 7.25
C GLY A 143 -10.34 19.38 6.78
N ASP A 144 -10.25 20.33 7.72
CA ASP A 144 -9.93 21.73 7.45
C ASP A 144 -8.43 22.08 7.57
N ASP A 145 -7.55 21.11 7.87
CA ASP A 145 -6.10 21.32 7.92
C ASP A 145 -5.55 21.50 6.49
N LEU A 146 -5.28 22.75 6.12
CA LEU A 146 -4.81 23.11 4.79
C LEU A 146 -3.41 22.60 4.47
N GLU A 147 -2.52 22.50 5.45
CA GLU A 147 -1.16 22.01 5.23
C GLU A 147 -1.20 20.50 4.96
N PHE A 148 -1.96 19.77 5.77
CA PHE A 148 -2.19 18.36 5.56
C PHE A 148 -2.89 18.10 4.21
N LYS A 149 -3.91 18.89 3.88
CA LYS A 149 -4.63 18.80 2.59
C LYS A 149 -3.76 19.06 1.38
N GLN A 150 -2.85 20.05 1.46
CA GLN A 150 -1.88 20.31 0.41
C GLN A 150 -0.95 19.10 0.21
N GLY A 151 -0.46 18.50 1.29
CA GLY A 151 0.37 17.29 1.23
C GLY A 151 -0.36 16.13 0.55
N GLU A 152 -1.58 15.83 1.00
CA GLU A 152 -2.41 14.76 0.44
C GLU A 152 -2.75 15.00 -1.03
N LEU A 153 -3.05 16.25 -1.44
CA LEU A 153 -3.27 16.60 -2.84
C LEU A 153 -2.06 16.20 -3.69
N LEU A 154 -0.86 16.63 -3.28
CA LEU A 154 0.37 16.38 -4.04
C LEU A 154 0.65 14.88 -4.19
N ASP A 155 0.47 14.11 -3.12
CA ASP A 155 0.64 12.65 -3.18
C ASP A 155 -0.40 11.99 -4.09
N HIS A 156 -1.67 12.42 -4.05
CA HIS A 156 -2.74 11.87 -4.88
C HIS A 156 -2.58 12.17 -6.38
N VAL A 157 -2.19 13.41 -6.72
CA VAL A 157 -2.04 13.80 -8.13
C VAL A 157 -0.73 13.30 -8.72
N ARG A 158 0.33 13.16 -7.91
CA ARG A 158 1.53 12.40 -8.30
C ARG A 158 1.06 10.97 -8.64
N ALA A 159 0.39 10.29 -7.72
CA ALA A 159 0.15 8.85 -7.76
C ALA A 159 -0.94 8.38 -8.73
N TRP A 160 -1.46 9.25 -9.60
CA TRP A 160 -2.68 8.98 -10.36
C TRP A 160 -2.61 7.66 -11.15
N ASN A 161 -1.47 7.38 -11.81
CA ASN A 161 -1.31 6.17 -12.62
C ASN A 161 -0.92 4.96 -11.75
N GLY A 162 0.04 5.13 -10.84
CA GLY A 162 0.44 4.06 -9.90
C GLY A 162 -0.74 3.53 -9.09
N ARG A 163 -1.65 4.41 -8.64
CA ARG A 163 -2.91 4.02 -7.98
C ARG A 163 -3.80 3.18 -8.89
N ARG A 164 -4.03 3.61 -10.12
CA ARG A 164 -4.83 2.86 -11.12
C ARG A 164 -4.21 1.48 -11.37
N GLN A 165 -2.90 1.42 -11.52
CA GLN A 165 -2.16 0.19 -11.83
C GLN A 165 -2.27 -0.84 -10.71
N ILE A 166 -2.07 -0.44 -9.45
CA ILE A 166 -2.20 -1.39 -8.33
C ILE A 166 -3.66 -1.77 -8.07
N TYR A 167 -4.61 -0.85 -8.25
CA TYR A 167 -6.03 -1.18 -8.11
C TYR A 167 -6.46 -2.24 -9.12
N ALA A 168 -6.02 -2.12 -10.37
CA ALA A 168 -6.27 -3.14 -11.40
C ALA A 168 -5.72 -4.52 -11.01
N CYS A 169 -4.61 -4.58 -10.27
CA CYS A 169 -4.07 -5.85 -9.78
C CYS A 169 -4.82 -6.37 -8.55
N VAL A 170 -5.05 -5.53 -7.54
CA VAL A 170 -5.63 -5.99 -6.27
C VAL A 170 -7.07 -6.43 -6.42
N PHE A 171 -7.85 -5.76 -7.26
CA PHE A 171 -9.21 -6.20 -7.53
C PHE A 171 -9.28 -7.50 -8.33
N GLU A 172 -8.17 -8.04 -8.82
CA GLU A 172 -8.08 -9.36 -9.47
C GLU A 172 -7.39 -10.40 -8.56
N GLN A 173 -7.02 -10.03 -7.34
CA GLN A 173 -6.29 -10.90 -6.43
C GLN A 173 -7.16 -12.08 -5.95
N ASP A 174 -6.56 -13.28 -5.87
CA ASP A 174 -7.16 -14.42 -5.18
C ASP A 174 -7.06 -14.26 -3.66
N MET A 175 -7.85 -13.33 -3.11
CA MET A 175 -7.76 -12.91 -1.72
C MET A 175 -7.96 -14.07 -0.73
N TRP A 176 -8.96 -14.92 -0.99
CA TRP A 176 -9.26 -16.09 -0.16
C TRP A 176 -8.20 -17.17 -0.32
N GLY A 177 -7.77 -17.48 -1.55
CA GLY A 177 -6.74 -18.50 -1.77
C GLY A 177 -5.38 -18.14 -1.17
N PHE A 178 -5.06 -16.85 -1.03
CA PHE A 178 -3.89 -16.43 -0.23
C PHE A 178 -4.16 -16.51 1.27
N PHE A 179 -5.31 -16.05 1.74
CA PHE A 179 -5.64 -16.08 3.17
C PHE A 179 -5.60 -17.49 3.75
N GLU A 180 -6.09 -18.49 3.00
CA GLU A 180 -6.07 -19.91 3.39
C GLU A 180 -4.66 -20.52 3.46
N LYS A 181 -3.66 -19.90 2.82
CA LYS A 181 -2.26 -20.38 2.79
C LYS A 181 -1.38 -19.73 3.86
N VAL A 182 -1.88 -18.75 4.62
CA VAL A 182 -1.09 -18.09 5.66
C VAL A 182 -0.83 -19.05 6.82
N GLU A 183 0.45 -19.29 7.13
CA GLU A 183 0.88 -20.23 8.17
C GLU A 183 1.14 -19.56 9.53
N CYS A 184 1.38 -18.25 9.55
CA CYS A 184 1.75 -17.51 10.77
C CYS A 184 0.52 -17.03 11.56
N GLU A 185 0.73 -16.73 12.85
CA GLU A 185 -0.31 -16.14 13.69
C GLU A 185 -0.81 -14.82 13.10
N THR A 186 -2.13 -14.73 12.95
CA THR A 186 -2.79 -13.61 12.25
C THR A 186 -3.78 -12.90 13.17
N MET A 187 -3.63 -11.58 13.30
CA MET A 187 -4.58 -10.69 13.98
C MET A 187 -5.33 -9.85 12.95
N VAL A 188 -6.66 -9.94 12.95
CA VAL A 188 -7.53 -9.11 12.12
C VAL A 188 -8.16 -8.01 12.97
N MET A 189 -8.06 -6.77 12.52
CA MET A 189 -8.62 -5.59 13.18
C MET A 189 -9.57 -4.84 12.25
N CYS A 190 -10.77 -4.58 12.73
CA CYS A 190 -11.80 -3.80 12.05
C CYS A 190 -12.52 -2.95 13.10
N ALA A 191 -12.76 -1.67 12.80
CA ALA A 191 -13.50 -0.80 13.71
C ALA A 191 -14.99 -1.17 13.71
N ARG A 192 -15.67 -0.97 14.84
CA ARG A 192 -17.13 -1.11 14.86
C ARG A 192 -17.75 -0.05 13.95
N GLY A 193 -18.49 -0.49 12.94
CA GLY A 193 -19.09 0.39 11.94
C GLY A 193 -18.18 0.72 10.76
N ASP A 194 -17.03 0.05 10.63
CA ASP A 194 -16.31 0.05 9.37
C ASP A 194 -17.21 -0.60 8.29
N VAL A 195 -17.33 0.09 7.17
CA VAL A 195 -18.14 -0.36 6.02
C VAL A 195 -17.28 -1.02 4.94
N LEU A 196 -15.99 -1.20 5.24
CA LEU A 196 -14.99 -1.90 4.44
C LEU A 196 -14.28 -2.95 5.31
#